data_AF-A0A6A5B3P0-F1
#
_entry.id   AF-A0A6A5B3P0-F1
#
_cell.length_a   1.000
_cell.length_b   1.000
_cell.length_c   1.000
_cell.angle_alpha   90.00
_cell.angle_beta   90.00
_cell.angle_gamma   90.00
#
_symmetry.space_group_name_H-M   'P 1'
#
loop_
_entity.id
_entity.type
_entity.pdbx_description
1 polymer ?
#
loop_
_entity_poly.entity_id
_entity_poly.type
_entity_poly.pdbx_seq_one_letter_code
_entity_poly.pdbx_strand_id
1 'polypeptide(L)' 'MQRQECVVVMLALNSNKVYSEVDGVEVLLRYNCLSAGMCKILIHPEWGAAVYPASLFTTAPSDLVLDIVSKGFVQH' A
#
# COMPACT_ATOMS: atom_id res chain seq x y z
N MET A 1 -11.26 -12.04 -10.54
CA MET A 1 -10.22 -12.99 -10.07
C MET A 1 -8.87 -12.35 -10.34
N GLN A 2 -8.52 -11.31 -9.57
CA GLN A 2 -7.22 -10.65 -9.69
C GLN A 2 -6.16 -11.61 -9.17
N ARG A 3 -5.19 -11.95 -10.02
CA ARG A 3 -3.96 -12.62 -9.61
C ARG A 3 -3.21 -11.66 -8.69
N GLN A 4 -3.08 -12.03 -7.42
CA GLN A 4 -2.19 -11.38 -6.46
C GLN A 4 -0.77 -11.88 -6.73
N GLU A 5 -0.11 -11.33 -7.74
CA GLU A 5 1.34 -11.46 -7.86
C GLU A 5 1.96 -10.21 -7.24
N CYS A 6 2.94 -10.42 -6.35
CA CYS A 6 3.73 -9.43 -5.61
C CYS A 6 3.14 -8.90 -4.28
N VAL A 7 2.83 -9.80 -3.33
CA VAL A 7 3.02 -9.46 -1.91
C VAL A 7 4.53 -9.48 -1.64
N VAL A 8 5.21 -8.36 -1.86
CA VAL A 8 6.59 -8.19 -1.38
C VAL A 8 6.47 -8.13 0.14
N VAL A 9 6.64 -9.29 0.78
CA VAL A 9 6.55 -9.39 2.22
C VAL A 9 7.62 -8.48 2.81
N MET A 10 7.20 -7.41 3.46
CA MET A 10 8.09 -6.58 4.24
C MET A 10 8.44 -7.30 5.54
N LEU A 11 9.19 -8.40 5.40
CA LEU A 11 9.71 -9.18 6.51
C LEU A 11 10.85 -8.38 7.11
N ALA A 12 10.57 -7.68 8.22
CA ALA A 12 11.57 -7.67 9.26
C ALA A 12 11.89 -9.15 9.55
N LEU A 13 13.09 -9.61 9.17
CA LEU A 13 13.52 -11.02 9.14
C LEU A 13 13.35 -11.78 10.47
N ASN A 14 13.01 -11.04 11.54
CA ASN A 14 12.87 -11.48 12.93
C ASN A 14 11.49 -11.17 13.54
N SER A 15 10.47 -10.84 12.72
CA SER A 15 9.14 -10.48 13.20
C SER A 15 8.05 -11.39 12.62
N ASN A 16 7.21 -11.95 13.49
CA ASN A 16 5.99 -12.66 13.09
C ASN A 16 4.80 -11.72 12.86
N LYS A 17 5.03 -10.41 12.74
CA LYS A 17 3.98 -9.42 12.49
C LYS A 17 3.81 -9.22 10.99
N VAL A 18 2.60 -9.50 10.51
CA VAL A 18 2.21 -9.22 9.12
C VAL A 18 1.75 -7.77 9.02
N TYR A 19 2.25 -7.06 8.02
CA TYR A 19 1.74 -5.73 7.66
C TYR A 19 0.48 -5.89 6.81
N SER A 20 -0.61 -5.28 7.27
CA SER A 20 -1.89 -5.25 6.56
C SER A 20 -1.98 -3.93 5.79
N GLU A 21 -2.03 -4.00 4.46
CA GLU A 21 -2.17 -2.81 3.60
C GLU A 21 -3.43 -2.00 3.94
N VAL A 22 -4.53 -2.69 4.28
CA VAL A 22 -5.79 -2.04 4.64
C VAL A 22 -5.63 -1.23 5.95
N ASP A 23 -4.97 -1.79 6.95
CA ASP A 23 -4.73 -1.08 8.22
C ASP A 23 -3.67 0.01 8.07
N GLY A 24 -2.66 -0.26 7.26
CA GLY A 24 -1.60 0.68 6.94
C GLY A 24 -2.11 1.95 6.28
N VAL A 25 -2.95 1.81 5.24
CA VAL A 25 -3.53 2.93 4.52
C VAL A 25 -4.57 3.68 5.37
N GLU A 26 -5.34 2.99 6.21
CA GLU A 26 -6.23 3.65 7.17
C GLU A 26 -5.45 4.54 8.15
N VAL A 27 -4.31 4.08 8.67
CA VAL A 27 -3.52 4.87 9.63
C VAL A 27 -2.73 5.99 8.94
N LEU A 28 -2.06 5.69 7.84
CA LEU A 28 -1.14 6.61 7.17
C LEU A 28 -1.86 7.64 6.31
N LEU A 29 -2.89 7.22 5.56
CA LEU A 29 -3.62 8.07 4.62
C LEU A 29 -5.04 8.44 5.10
N ARG A 30 -5.50 7.88 6.22
CA ARG A 30 -6.82 8.16 6.84
C ARG A 30 -7.99 7.84 5.91
N TYR A 31 -7.85 6.79 5.11
CA TYR A 31 -8.94 6.30 4.27
C TYR A 31 -9.98 5.55 5.10
N ASN A 32 -11.23 5.64 4.67
CA ASN A 32 -12.34 4.97 5.36
C ASN A 32 -12.29 3.46 5.12
N CYS A 33 -12.70 2.69 6.12
CA CYS A 33 -12.87 1.25 6.00
C CYS A 33 -14.30 0.84 6.34
N LEU A 34 -14.83 -0.11 5.58
CA LEU A 34 -16.09 -0.79 5.87
C LEU A 34 -15.80 -2.19 6.42
N SER A 35 -16.61 -2.63 7.37
CA SER A 35 -16.57 -4.00 7.88
C SER A 35 -17.64 -4.84 7.19
N ALA A 36 -17.23 -5.92 6.53
CA ALA A 36 -18.09 -6.93 5.95
C ALA A 36 -17.86 -8.25 6.69
N GLY A 37 -18.47 -8.39 7.87
CA GLY A 37 -18.26 -9.53 8.74
C GLY A 37 -16.85 -9.55 9.31
N MET A 38 -16.02 -10.49 8.84
CA MET A 38 -14.60 -10.59 9.24
C MET A 38 -13.63 -9.91 8.28
N CYS A 39 -14.13 -9.38 7.15
CA CYS A 39 -13.30 -8.69 6.17
C CYS A 39 -13.36 -7.18 6.39
N LYS A 40 -12.19 -6.54 6.40
CA LYS A 40 -12.06 -5.08 6.39
C LYS A 40 -11.80 -4.61 4.96
N ILE A 41 -12.67 -3.75 4.44
CA ILE A 41 -12.65 -3.27 3.07
C ILE A 41 -12.26 -1.78 3.08
N LEU A 42 -11.13 -1.46 2.47
CA LEU A 42 -10.67 -0.09 2.26
C LEU A 42 -11.54 0.63 1.22
N ILE A 43 -11.89 1.89 1.47
CA ILE A 43 -12.64 2.76 0.56
C ILE A 43 -11.81 4.00 0.24
N HIS A 44 -11.41 4.13 -1.03
CA HIS A 44 -10.79 5.33 -1.57
C HIS A 44 -11.83 6.46 -1.71
N PRO A 45 -11.51 7.72 -1.39
CA PRO A 45 -12.45 8.84 -1.47
C PRO A 45 -13.05 9.05 -2.88
N GLU A 46 -12.30 8.75 -3.93
CA GLU A 46 -12.74 8.94 -5.32
C GLU A 46 -13.17 7.65 -6.03
N TRP A 47 -12.57 6.52 -5.68
CA TRP A 47 -12.70 5.26 -6.43
C TRP A 47 -13.47 4.18 -5.66
N GLY A 48 -13.90 4.47 -4.43
CA GLY A 48 -14.58 3.52 -3.58
C GLY A 48 -13.72 2.28 -3.29
N ALA A 49 -14.32 1.09 -3.36
CA ALA A 49 -13.64 -0.18 -3.16
C ALA A 49 -12.89 -0.70 -4.41
N ALA A 50 -12.90 0.04 -5.54
CA ALA A 50 -12.29 -0.39 -6.80
C ALA A 50 -10.77 -0.08 -6.85
N VAL A 51 -10.05 -0.42 -5.78
CA VAL A 51 -8.62 -0.11 -5.60
C VAL A 51 -7.87 -1.30 -5.02
N TYR A 52 -6.58 -1.39 -5.33
CA TYR A 52 -5.67 -2.36 -4.73
C TYR A 52 -4.56 -1.61 -4.00
N PRO A 53 -4.62 -1.47 -2.67
CA PRO A 53 -3.63 -0.72 -1.92
C PRO A 53 -2.27 -1.42 -1.98
N ALA A 54 -1.21 -0.63 -2.09
CA ALA A 54 0.16 -1.09 -2.03
C ALA A 54 1.03 -0.01 -1.37
N SER A 55 1.92 -0.44 -0.48
CA SER A 55 2.81 0.43 0.28
C SER A 55 4.26 0.05 0.02
N LEU A 56 5.14 1.06 -0.08
CA LEU A 56 6.58 0.87 -0.18
C LEU A 56 7.25 1.64 0.95
N PHE A 57 8.14 0.96 1.67
CA PHE A 57 8.96 1.57 2.70
C PHE A 57 10.42 1.50 2.28
N THR A 58 11.13 2.59 2.49
CA THR A 58 12.54 2.71 2.13
C THR A 58 13.25 3.60 3.14
N THR A 59 14.55 3.38 3.30
CA THR A 59 15.45 4.25 4.07
C THR A 59 16.10 5.31 3.18
N ALA A 60 15.77 5.35 1.89
CA ALA A 60 16.27 6.36 0.96
C ALA A 60 15.82 7.79 1.38
N PRO A 61 16.68 8.80 1.21
CA PRO A 61 16.33 10.18 1.53
C PRO A 61 15.18 10.68 0.65
N SER A 62 14.29 11.49 1.22
CA SER A 62 13.07 11.99 0.57
C SER A 62 13.35 12.72 -0.74
N ASP A 63 14.42 13.51 -0.78
CA ASP A 63 14.74 14.37 -1.92
C ASP A 63 15.05 13.54 -3.16
N LEU A 64 15.78 12.42 -2.98
CA LEU A 64 16.09 11.48 -4.05
C LEU A 64 14.84 10.78 -4.57
N VAL A 65 13.96 10.35 -3.66
CA VAL A 65 12.71 9.66 -4.03
C VAL A 65 11.80 10.59 -4.83
N LEU A 66 11.64 11.84 -4.38
CA LEU A 66 10.82 12.84 -5.06
C LEU A 66 11.39 13.20 -6.44
N ASP A 67 12.70 13.37 -6.55
CA ASP A 67 13.37 13.64 -7.83
C ASP A 67 13.11 12.51 -8.84
N ILE A 68 13.28 11.25 -8.44
CA ILE A 68 13.05 10.09 -9.32
C ILE A 68 11.58 9.97 -9.71
N VAL A 69 10.66 10.08 -8.74
CA VAL A 69 9.21 9.96 -9.00
C VAL A 69 8.73 11.06 -9.96
N SER A 70 9.25 12.29 -9.80
CA SER A 70 8.89 13.43 -10.65
C SER A 70 9.33 13.26 -12.12
N LYS A 71 10.43 12.55 -12.37
CA LYS A 71 10.95 12.28 -13.72
C LYS A 71 10.08 11.29 -14.50
N GLY A 72 9.24 10.54 -13.79
CA GLY A 72 8.43 9.46 -14.37
C GLY A 72 9.28 8.27 -14.81
N PHE A 73 8.62 7.13 -15.02
CA PHE A 73 9.28 5.95 -15.57
C PHE A 73 9.25 6.03 -17.10
N VAL A 74 10.42 6.18 -17.74
CA VAL A 74 10.55 5.98 -19.18
C VAL A 74 10.42 4.49 -19.44
N GLN A 75 9.25 4.04 -19.88
CA GLN A 75 9.08 2.69 -20.42
C GLN A 75 9.71 2.68 -21.82
N HIS A 76 10.83 1.97 -21.98
CA HIS A 76 11.44 1.68 -23.28
C HIS A 76 10.70 0.54 -23.98
#